data_AF-A0A7J6SR33-F1
#
_entry.id   AF-A0A7J6SR33-F1
#
_cell.length_a   1.000
_cell.length_b   1.000
_cell.length_c   1.000
_cell.angle_alpha   90.00
_cell.angle_beta   90.00
_cell.angle_gamma   90.00
#
_symmetry.space_group_name_H-M   'P 1'
#
loop_
_entity.id
_entity.type
_entity.pdbx_description
1 polymer ?
#
loop_
_entity_poly.entity_id
_entity_poly.type
_entity_poly.pdbx_seq_one_letter_code
_entity_poly.pdbx_strand_id
1 'polypeptide(L)'
;MAASGGAAIWSISMVALTLLVILGLGVFAWTTFVELQPPRAVRNSMLTVLLLITLLEVYLYAAGLASCRWLNFLFVAFLCNFWGLFDVLRTFPRIRDLDSWQSAKLTVLLMLKTFAYCLCLAYNSSRAVLFMITTFTNVWLLPIMFLVALPYGFEVTEGPRLDEPHTEDIAITLWRVITSPTYRSQALMLLQDSLDRESAAFMRLFPLPCQRWLSDHNEYVDRKLCLGRRCI
;
A
#
# COMPACT_ATOMS: atom_id res chain seq x y z
N MET A 1 -23.70 -42.09 -7.79
CA MET A 1 -22.58 -41.16 -7.47
C MET A 1 -22.81 -39.71 -7.95
N ALA A 2 -24.03 -39.30 -8.33
CA ALA A 2 -24.32 -37.93 -8.79
C ALA A 2 -24.75 -36.93 -7.69
N ALA A 3 -25.00 -37.40 -6.46
CA ALA A 3 -25.54 -36.56 -5.38
C ALA A 3 -24.52 -35.60 -4.74
N SER A 4 -23.20 -35.82 -4.92
CA SER A 4 -22.16 -34.99 -4.30
C SER A 4 -21.89 -33.67 -5.05
N GLY A 5 -22.20 -33.60 -6.35
CA GLY A 5 -21.94 -32.41 -7.16
C GLY A 5 -22.82 -31.21 -6.77
N GLY A 6 -24.09 -31.46 -6.44
CA GLY A 6 -25.04 -30.40 -6.06
C GLY A 6 -24.61 -29.66 -4.79
N ALA A 7 -24.21 -30.38 -3.75
CA ALA A 7 -23.81 -29.78 -2.48
C ALA A 7 -22.58 -28.86 -2.62
N ALA A 8 -21.60 -29.24 -3.44
CA ALA A 8 -20.43 -28.41 -3.70
C ALA A 8 -20.78 -27.11 -4.43
N ILE A 9 -21.64 -27.18 -5.45
CA ILE A 9 -22.10 -26.00 -6.19
C ILE A 9 -22.83 -25.03 -5.24
N TRP A 10 -23.77 -25.53 -4.44
CA TRP A 10 -24.49 -24.72 -3.45
C TRP A 10 -23.55 -24.05 -2.46
N SER A 11 -22.56 -24.78 -1.94
CA SER A 11 -21.58 -24.21 -1.01
C SER A 11 -20.75 -23.09 -1.66
N ILE A 12 -20.29 -23.28 -2.91
CA ILE A 12 -19.52 -22.27 -3.63
C ILE A 12 -20.39 -21.04 -3.90
N SER A 13 -21.64 -21.22 -4.32
CA SER A 13 -22.59 -20.13 -4.56
C SER A 13 -22.87 -19.32 -3.29
N MET A 14 -23.05 -19.98 -2.13
CA MET A 14 -23.28 -19.27 -0.86
C MET A 14 -22.04 -18.48 -0.41
N VAL A 15 -20.84 -19.04 -0.56
CA VAL A 15 -19.59 -18.31 -0.28
C VAL A 15 -19.45 -17.11 -1.22
N ALA A 16 -19.69 -17.28 -2.52
CA ALA A 16 -19.63 -16.20 -3.49
C ALA A 16 -20.63 -15.07 -3.18
N LEU A 17 -21.88 -15.43 -2.84
CA LEU A 17 -22.90 -14.45 -2.44
C LEU A 17 -22.50 -13.71 -1.16
N THR A 18 -21.97 -14.44 -0.17
CA THR A 18 -21.50 -13.84 1.09
C THR A 18 -20.34 -12.87 0.84
N LEU A 19 -19.37 -13.25 0.01
CA LEU A 19 -18.27 -12.38 -0.38
C LEU A 19 -18.76 -11.14 -1.13
N LEU A 20 -19.74 -11.28 -2.02
CA LEU A 20 -20.33 -10.16 -2.74
C LEU A 20 -20.99 -9.15 -1.78
N VAL A 21 -21.74 -9.64 -0.78
CA VAL A 21 -22.36 -8.77 0.24
C VAL A 21 -21.29 -8.07 1.07
N ILE A 22 -20.27 -8.79 1.54
CA ILE A 22 -19.16 -8.21 2.31
C ILE A 22 -18.42 -7.15 1.49
N LEU A 23 -18.14 -7.42 0.21
CA LEU A 23 -17.50 -6.47 -0.69
C LEU A 23 -18.37 -5.23 -0.91
N GLY A 24 -19.69 -5.40 -1.12
CA GLY A 24 -20.62 -4.27 -1.27
C GLY A 24 -20.65 -3.38 -0.04
N LEU A 25 -20.74 -3.96 1.16
CA LEU A 25 -20.66 -3.23 2.43
C LEU A 25 -19.29 -2.55 2.61
N GLY A 26 -18.21 -3.24 2.25
CA GLY A 26 -16.85 -2.69 2.31
C GLY A 26 -16.66 -1.49 1.38
N VAL A 27 -17.15 -1.57 0.14
CA VAL A 27 -17.13 -0.46 -0.82
C VAL A 27 -17.97 0.71 -0.32
N PHE A 28 -19.17 0.46 0.22
CA PHE A 28 -20.01 1.50 0.80
C PHE A 28 -19.36 2.18 2.02
N ALA A 29 -18.73 1.42 2.92
CA ALA A 29 -18.00 1.98 4.04
C ALA A 29 -16.79 2.79 3.56
N TRP A 30 -16.11 2.30 2.52
CA TRP A 30 -14.97 2.99 1.91
C TRP A 30 -15.37 4.30 1.22
N THR A 31 -16.44 4.34 0.42
CA THR A 31 -16.94 5.59 -0.19
C THR A 31 -17.27 6.62 0.88
N THR A 32 -18.01 6.21 1.92
CA THR A 32 -18.34 7.06 3.07
C THR A 32 -17.08 7.60 3.75
N PHE A 33 -16.06 6.76 3.94
CA PHE A 33 -14.78 7.17 4.52
C PHE A 33 -14.04 8.18 3.63
N VAL A 34 -13.98 7.94 2.31
CA VAL A 34 -13.33 8.84 1.34
C VAL A 34 -14.00 10.21 1.35
N GLU A 35 -15.33 10.27 1.42
CA GLU A 35 -16.09 11.53 1.47
C GLU A 35 -15.83 12.34 2.76
N LEU A 36 -15.60 11.65 3.88
CA LEU A 36 -15.44 12.30 5.19
C LEU A 36 -13.99 12.68 5.55
N GLN A 37 -13.00 12.15 4.83
CA GLN A 37 -11.60 12.21 5.24
C GLN A 37 -10.73 13.04 4.29
N PRO A 38 -9.71 13.74 4.81
CA PRO A 38 -8.77 14.44 3.94
C PRO A 38 -7.97 13.44 3.09
N PRO A 39 -7.52 13.82 1.87
CA PRO A 39 -6.79 12.93 0.97
C PRO A 39 -5.56 12.24 1.58
N ARG A 40 -4.88 12.91 2.53
CA ARG A 40 -3.75 12.33 3.27
C ARG A 40 -4.15 11.12 4.11
N ALA A 41 -5.30 11.18 4.80
CA ALA A 41 -5.81 10.08 5.60
C ALA A 41 -6.26 8.90 4.72
N VAL A 42 -6.89 9.20 3.58
CA VAL A 42 -7.27 8.20 2.57
C VAL A 42 -6.03 7.48 2.01
N ARG A 43 -4.99 8.24 1.62
CA ARG A 43 -3.71 7.67 1.16
C ARG A 43 -3.07 6.78 2.22
N ASN A 44 -2.98 7.26 3.46
CA ASN A 44 -2.37 6.48 4.55
C ASN A 44 -3.17 5.20 4.84
N SER A 45 -4.49 5.25 4.74
CA SER A 45 -5.33 4.06 4.90
C SER A 45 -5.08 3.04 3.79
N MET A 46 -4.97 3.46 2.53
CA MET A 46 -4.59 2.57 1.42
C MET A 46 -3.18 1.98 1.61
N LEU A 47 -2.22 2.75 2.10
CA LEU A 47 -0.88 2.26 2.43
C LEU A 47 -0.90 1.21 3.56
N THR A 48 -1.72 1.42 4.58
CA THR A 48 -1.94 0.43 5.65
C THR A 48 -2.54 -0.85 5.10
N VAL A 49 -3.55 -0.76 4.23
CA VAL A 49 -4.14 -1.95 3.57
C VAL A 49 -3.10 -2.66 2.70
N LEU A 50 -2.27 -1.92 1.95
CA LEU A 50 -1.18 -2.51 1.16
C LEU A 50 -0.16 -3.25 2.05
N LEU A 51 0.18 -2.69 3.21
CA LEU A 51 1.05 -3.34 4.18
C LEU A 51 0.42 -4.64 4.71
N LEU A 52 -0.86 -4.61 5.09
CA LEU A 52 -1.59 -5.79 5.58
C LEU A 52 -1.68 -6.88 4.50
N ILE A 53 -1.97 -6.51 3.25
CA ILE A 53 -1.95 -7.44 2.10
C ILE A 53 -0.57 -8.06 1.93
N THR A 54 0.50 -7.26 2.02
CA THR A 54 1.88 -7.76 1.89
C THR A 54 2.24 -8.72 3.01
N LEU A 55 1.86 -8.42 4.26
CA LEU A 55 2.07 -9.31 5.40
C LEU A 55 1.28 -10.62 5.25
N LEU A 56 0.04 -10.54 4.77
CA LEU A 56 -0.78 -11.72 4.50
C LEU A 56 -0.14 -12.60 3.41
N GLU A 57 0.46 -12.01 2.37
CA GLU A 57 1.16 -12.76 1.33
C GLU A 57 2.42 -13.45 1.84
N VAL A 58 3.20 -12.77 2.67
CA VAL A 58 4.35 -13.37 3.36
C VAL A 58 3.88 -14.54 4.23
N TYR A 59 2.78 -14.38 4.96
CA TYR A 59 2.21 -15.45 5.78
C TYR A 59 1.75 -16.65 4.93
N LEU A 60 1.02 -16.42 3.84
CA LEU A 60 0.57 -17.49 2.93
C LEU A 60 1.75 -18.24 2.30
N TYR A 61 2.83 -17.53 1.98
CA TYR A 61 4.07 -18.13 1.50
C TYR A 61 4.77 -18.96 2.58
N ALA A 62 4.97 -18.39 3.77
CA ALA A 62 5.64 -19.06 4.89
C ALA A 62 4.87 -20.30 5.38
N ALA A 63 3.53 -20.27 5.32
CA ALA A 63 2.66 -21.39 5.64
C ALA A 63 2.65 -22.50 4.55
N GLY A 64 3.34 -22.32 3.43
CA GLY A 64 3.32 -23.27 2.30
C GLY A 64 1.97 -23.33 1.57
N LEU A 65 1.09 -22.35 1.80
CA LEU A 65 -0.21 -22.29 1.15
C LEU A 65 -0.09 -21.77 -0.28
N ALA A 66 0.85 -20.84 -0.52
CA ALA A 66 1.14 -20.25 -1.83
C ALA A 66 2.52 -20.65 -2.41
N SER A 67 3.11 -21.76 -1.95
CA SER A 67 4.43 -22.21 -2.44
C SER A 67 4.29 -22.87 -3.82
N CYS A 68 4.55 -22.13 -4.90
CA CYS A 68 4.71 -22.71 -6.22
C CYS A 68 6.18 -23.01 -6.50
N ARG A 69 6.48 -24.24 -6.94
CA ARG A 69 7.85 -24.69 -7.21
C ARG A 69 8.48 -23.98 -8.43
N TRP A 70 7.64 -23.57 -9.37
CA TRP A 70 8.05 -23.00 -10.67
C TRP A 70 8.24 -21.49 -10.65
N LEU A 71 7.57 -20.81 -9.72
CA LEU A 71 7.52 -19.36 -9.66
C LEU A 71 7.77 -18.93 -8.22
N ASN A 72 8.76 -18.08 -7.99
CA ASN A 72 8.95 -17.46 -6.68
C ASN A 72 7.80 -16.48 -6.42
N PHE A 73 6.69 -17.01 -5.89
CA PHE A 73 5.45 -16.27 -5.61
C PHE A 73 5.72 -14.99 -4.81
N LEU A 74 6.59 -15.08 -3.80
CA LEU A 74 6.93 -13.96 -2.95
C LEU A 74 7.62 -12.82 -3.74
N PHE A 75 8.47 -13.16 -4.70
CA PHE A 75 9.10 -12.16 -5.57
C PHE A 75 8.05 -11.44 -6.44
N VAL A 76 7.11 -12.17 -7.05
CA VAL A 76 6.04 -11.56 -7.86
C VAL A 76 5.12 -10.70 -6.99
N ALA A 77 4.73 -11.18 -5.81
CA ALA A 77 3.93 -10.44 -4.84
C ALA A 77 4.62 -9.14 -4.42
N PHE A 78 5.92 -9.22 -4.06
CA PHE A 78 6.73 -8.06 -3.72
C PHE A 78 6.81 -7.06 -4.87
N LEU A 79 7.09 -7.54 -6.09
CA LEU A 79 7.17 -6.68 -7.27
C LEU A 79 5.85 -5.95 -7.53
N CYS A 80 4.72 -6.64 -7.46
CA CYS A 80 3.42 -6.04 -7.71
C CYS A 80 3.01 -5.04 -6.61
N ASN A 81 3.27 -5.35 -5.35
CA ASN A 81 2.92 -4.47 -4.23
C ASN A 81 3.84 -3.25 -4.15
N PHE A 82 5.15 -3.44 -4.30
CA PHE A 82 6.14 -2.38 -4.13
C PHE A 82 6.34 -1.54 -5.40
N TRP A 83 6.35 -2.15 -6.59
CA TRP A 83 6.58 -1.42 -7.83
C TRP A 83 5.30 -0.98 -8.53
N GLY A 84 4.21 -1.73 -8.37
CA GLY A 84 2.90 -1.38 -8.90
C GLY A 84 2.10 -0.52 -7.93
N LEU A 85 1.54 -1.15 -6.90
CA LEU A 85 0.54 -0.51 -6.03
C LEU A 85 1.13 0.64 -5.20
N PHE A 86 2.31 0.46 -4.60
CA PHE A 86 2.94 1.52 -3.81
C PHE A 86 3.31 2.75 -4.66
N ASP A 87 3.83 2.55 -5.87
CA ASP A 87 4.15 3.64 -6.80
C ASP A 87 2.89 4.46 -7.14
N VAL A 88 1.78 3.78 -7.42
CA VAL A 88 0.49 4.43 -7.71
C VAL A 88 -0.06 5.16 -6.48
N LEU A 89 -0.04 4.55 -5.30
CA LEU A 89 -0.53 5.18 -4.07
C LEU A 89 0.28 6.42 -3.66
N ARG A 90 1.57 6.49 -4.00
CA ARG A 90 2.39 7.69 -3.78
C ARG A 90 1.92 8.88 -4.60
N THR A 91 1.33 8.63 -5.77
CA THR A 91 0.83 9.68 -6.67
C THR A 91 -0.59 10.15 -6.35
N PHE A 92 -1.32 9.42 -5.49
CA PHE A 92 -2.64 9.82 -5.01
C PHE A 92 -2.59 11.20 -4.30
N PRO A 93 -3.56 12.11 -4.53
CA PRO A 93 -4.81 11.94 -5.27
C PRO A 93 -4.76 12.36 -6.75
N ARG A 94 -3.58 12.51 -7.34
CA ARG A 94 -3.48 13.01 -8.72
C ARG A 94 -4.02 11.96 -9.70
N ILE A 95 -5.06 12.35 -10.43
CA ILE A 95 -5.55 11.59 -11.57
C ILE A 95 -4.51 11.73 -12.67
N ARG A 96 -3.95 10.61 -13.11
CA ARG A 96 -3.26 10.52 -14.39
C ARG A 96 -4.20 9.89 -15.38
N ASP A 97 -4.02 10.22 -16.65
CA ASP A 97 -4.77 9.57 -17.72
C ASP A 97 -4.62 8.05 -17.63
N LEU A 98 -5.71 7.34 -17.88
CA LEU A 98 -5.74 5.88 -17.91
C LEU A 98 -4.79 5.32 -18.98
N ASP A 99 -4.42 6.14 -19.96
CA ASP A 99 -3.46 5.83 -21.03
C ASP A 99 -1.99 6.08 -20.63
N SER A 100 -1.74 6.49 -19.39
CA SER A 100 -0.38 6.72 -18.90
C SER A 100 0.40 5.40 -18.73
N TRP A 101 1.73 5.48 -18.89
CA TRP A 101 2.65 4.36 -18.66
C TRP A 101 2.45 3.68 -17.29
N GLN A 102 2.05 4.45 -16.27
CA GLN A 102 1.78 3.90 -14.94
C GLN A 102 0.54 2.99 -14.89
N SER A 103 -0.53 3.36 -15.59
CA SER A 103 -1.74 2.55 -15.70
C SER A 103 -1.46 1.23 -16.43
N ALA A 104 -0.70 1.30 -17.54
CA ALA A 104 -0.23 0.12 -18.25
C ALA A 104 0.64 -0.79 -17.37
N LYS A 105 1.62 -0.21 -16.65
CA LYS A 105 2.48 -0.92 -15.69
C LYS A 105 1.65 -1.62 -14.61
N LEU A 106 0.71 -0.91 -13.98
CA LEU A 106 -0.16 -1.46 -12.95
C LEU A 106 -1.00 -2.62 -13.49
N THR A 107 -1.59 -2.46 -14.68
CA THR A 107 -2.42 -3.49 -15.32
C THR A 107 -1.61 -4.75 -15.58
N VAL A 108 -0.40 -4.63 -16.14
CA VAL A 108 0.50 -5.76 -16.39
C VAL A 108 0.89 -6.46 -15.09
N LEU A 109 1.23 -5.72 -14.04
CA LEU A 109 1.57 -6.28 -12.74
C LEU A 109 0.37 -6.98 -12.07
N LEU A 110 -0.83 -6.42 -12.16
CA LEU A 110 -2.06 -7.05 -11.66
C LEU A 110 -2.39 -8.34 -12.42
N MET A 111 -2.22 -8.36 -13.74
CA MET A 111 -2.39 -9.57 -14.55
C MET A 111 -1.37 -10.64 -14.14
N LEU A 112 -0.10 -10.26 -13.99
CA LEU A 112 0.95 -11.17 -13.53
C LEU A 112 0.66 -11.73 -12.13
N LYS A 113 0.19 -10.88 -11.20
CA LYS A 113 -0.21 -11.27 -9.85
C LYS A 113 -1.37 -12.25 -9.89
N THR A 114 -2.42 -11.95 -10.66
CA THR A 114 -3.59 -12.83 -10.84
C THR A 114 -3.14 -14.19 -11.37
N PHE A 115 -2.30 -14.21 -12.40
CA PHE A 115 -1.78 -15.44 -12.98
C PHE A 115 -0.96 -16.25 -11.97
N ALA A 116 -0.10 -15.59 -11.17
CA ALA A 116 0.64 -16.23 -10.10
C ALA A 116 -0.31 -16.88 -9.08
N TYR A 117 -1.37 -16.19 -8.64
CA TYR A 117 -2.38 -16.75 -7.73
C TYR A 117 -3.10 -17.96 -8.35
N CYS A 118 -3.49 -17.88 -9.63
CA CYS A 118 -4.10 -19.01 -10.34
C CYS A 118 -3.17 -20.23 -10.35
N LEU A 119 -1.90 -20.06 -10.69
CA LEU A 119 -0.94 -21.17 -10.71
C LEU A 119 -0.63 -21.73 -9.31
N CYS A 120 -0.50 -20.86 -8.30
CA CYS A 120 -0.08 -21.27 -6.95
C CYS A 120 -1.22 -21.91 -6.14
N LEU A 121 -2.46 -21.44 -6.31
CA LEU A 121 -3.59 -21.82 -5.45
C LEU A 121 -4.68 -22.62 -6.18
N ALA A 122 -4.93 -22.37 -7.46
CA ALA A 122 -6.04 -23.03 -8.18
C ALA A 122 -5.75 -24.51 -8.50
N TYR A 123 -4.50 -24.94 -8.46
CA TYR A 123 -4.15 -26.35 -8.70
C TYR A 123 -4.79 -27.31 -7.67
N ASN A 124 -5.08 -26.83 -6.46
CA ASN A 124 -5.67 -27.65 -5.42
C ASN A 124 -7.15 -27.31 -5.22
N SER A 125 -8.06 -28.18 -5.68
CA SER A 125 -9.52 -27.99 -5.55
C SER A 125 -9.98 -27.84 -4.10
N SER A 126 -9.28 -28.43 -3.13
CA SER A 126 -9.57 -28.26 -1.71
C SER A 126 -9.36 -26.82 -1.21
N ARG A 127 -8.64 -26.00 -1.97
CA ARG A 127 -8.33 -24.60 -1.66
C ARG A 127 -9.11 -23.59 -2.49
N ALA A 128 -10.16 -24.02 -3.21
CA ALA A 128 -10.95 -23.13 -4.07
C ALA A 128 -11.50 -21.90 -3.32
N VAL A 129 -12.00 -22.09 -2.10
CA VAL A 129 -12.50 -20.99 -1.26
C VAL A 129 -11.38 -20.03 -0.86
N LEU A 130 -10.22 -20.55 -0.45
CA LEU A 130 -9.06 -19.73 -0.11
C LEU A 130 -8.56 -18.94 -1.33
N PHE A 131 -8.50 -19.58 -2.49
CA PHE A 131 -8.16 -18.93 -3.76
C PHE A 131 -9.10 -17.76 -4.06
N MET A 132 -10.42 -17.95 -3.93
CA MET A 132 -11.40 -16.89 -4.14
C MET A 132 -11.19 -15.73 -3.17
N ILE A 133 -11.15 -16.01 -1.86
CA ILE A 133 -10.96 -14.99 -0.83
C ILE A 133 -9.69 -14.20 -1.10
N THR A 134 -8.56 -14.88 -1.24
CA THR A 134 -7.26 -14.23 -1.40
C THR A 134 -7.13 -13.48 -2.73
N THR A 135 -7.74 -13.96 -3.81
CA THR A 135 -7.76 -13.23 -5.09
C THR A 135 -8.55 -11.93 -4.96
N PHE A 136 -9.75 -11.97 -4.38
CA PHE A 136 -10.53 -10.75 -4.18
C PHE A 136 -9.85 -9.77 -3.20
N THR A 137 -9.32 -10.26 -2.07
CA THR A 137 -8.74 -9.38 -1.05
C THR A 137 -7.34 -8.89 -1.37
N ASN A 138 -6.46 -9.70 -1.97
CA ASN A 138 -5.05 -9.34 -2.20
C ASN A 138 -4.77 -8.80 -3.60
N VAL A 139 -5.62 -9.10 -4.58
CA VAL A 139 -5.42 -8.64 -5.97
C VAL A 139 -6.34 -7.48 -6.31
N TRP A 140 -7.65 -7.60 -6.05
CA TRP A 140 -8.64 -6.65 -6.54
C TRP A 140 -9.09 -5.57 -5.55
N LEU A 141 -9.04 -5.85 -4.25
CA LEU A 141 -9.51 -4.92 -3.22
C LEU A 141 -8.85 -3.55 -3.32
N LEU A 142 -7.51 -3.50 -3.37
CA LEU A 142 -6.79 -2.24 -3.37
C LEU A 142 -6.97 -1.43 -4.67
N PRO A 143 -6.94 -2.04 -5.89
CA PRO A 143 -7.34 -1.35 -7.11
C PRO A 143 -8.76 -0.77 -7.06
N ILE A 144 -9.74 -1.51 -6.52
CA ILE A 144 -11.11 -1.02 -6.37
C ILE A 144 -11.16 0.16 -5.40
N MET A 145 -10.51 0.04 -4.24
CA MET A 145 -10.41 1.13 -3.26
C MET A 145 -9.77 2.37 -3.88
N PHE A 146 -8.70 2.20 -4.66
CA PHE A 146 -8.03 3.30 -5.35
C PHE A 146 -8.95 3.98 -6.36
N LEU A 147 -9.63 3.22 -7.22
CA LEU A 147 -10.56 3.75 -8.21
C LEU A 147 -11.69 4.53 -7.53
N VAL A 148 -12.30 3.96 -6.50
CA VAL A 148 -13.37 4.62 -5.73
C VAL A 148 -12.88 5.88 -5.02
N ALA A 149 -11.61 5.94 -4.63
CA ALA A 149 -11.02 7.09 -3.98
C ALA A 149 -10.63 8.23 -4.96
N LEU A 150 -10.69 8.00 -6.28
CA LEU A 150 -10.38 9.03 -7.26
C LEU A 150 -11.46 10.12 -7.25
N PRO A 151 -11.09 11.40 -7.28
CA PRO A 151 -12.06 12.49 -7.35
C PRO A 151 -12.69 12.57 -8.74
N TYR A 152 -13.83 11.90 -8.97
CA TYR A 152 -14.56 11.98 -10.23
C TYR A 152 -15.28 13.34 -10.33
N GLY A 153 -14.92 14.17 -11.32
CA GLY A 153 -15.78 15.26 -11.78
C GLY A 153 -15.68 16.60 -11.06
N PHE A 154 -14.73 16.78 -10.15
CA PHE A 154 -14.37 18.14 -9.73
C PHE A 154 -13.31 18.66 -10.70
N GLU A 155 -13.66 19.69 -11.48
CA GLU A 155 -12.66 20.52 -12.12
C GLU A 155 -11.64 20.89 -11.02
N VAL A 156 -10.43 20.35 -11.12
CA VAL A 156 -9.32 20.70 -10.23
C VAL A 156 -8.85 22.08 -10.70
N THR A 157 -9.74 23.07 -10.65
CA THR A 157 -9.54 24.39 -11.25
C THR A 157 -8.49 25.20 -10.47
N GLU A 158 -8.13 24.76 -9.27
CA GLU A 158 -7.03 25.32 -8.47
C GLU A 158 -6.25 24.18 -7.80
N GLY A 159 -5.52 23.41 -8.61
CA GLY A 159 -4.75 22.27 -8.12
C GLY A 159 -3.65 22.66 -7.11
N PRO A 160 -3.30 21.76 -6.17
CA PRO A 160 -2.12 21.92 -5.32
C PRO A 160 -0.90 22.22 -6.20
N ARG A 161 -0.20 23.31 -5.85
CA ARG A 161 0.91 23.92 -6.61
C ARG A 161 1.75 22.88 -7.36
N LEU A 162 2.03 23.18 -8.64
CA LEU A 162 2.96 22.48 -9.55
C LEU A 162 4.35 22.18 -8.97
N ASP A 163 4.67 22.71 -7.79
CA ASP A 163 5.97 22.61 -7.14
C ASP A 163 6.15 21.35 -6.28
N GLU A 164 5.20 20.42 -6.20
CA GLU A 164 5.41 19.14 -5.50
C GLU A 164 6.22 18.18 -6.41
N PRO A 165 7.53 17.95 -6.14
CA PRO A 165 8.49 17.35 -7.06
C PRO A 165 8.39 15.81 -7.11
N HIS A 166 7.24 15.22 -6.81
CA HIS A 166 7.09 13.77 -6.57
C HIS A 166 6.20 13.09 -7.61
N THR A 167 6.25 13.56 -8.85
CA THR A 167 5.56 12.95 -9.99
C THR A 167 6.41 11.87 -10.69
N GLU A 168 7.67 11.70 -10.31
CA GLU A 168 8.58 10.75 -10.94
C GLU A 168 8.34 9.32 -10.46
N ASP A 169 8.54 8.35 -11.37
CA ASP A 169 8.48 6.92 -11.06
C ASP A 169 9.49 6.57 -9.96
N ILE A 170 9.10 5.75 -8.99
CA ILE A 170 9.97 5.32 -7.90
C ILE A 170 11.28 4.71 -8.38
N ALA A 171 11.28 4.03 -9.54
CA ALA A 171 12.48 3.47 -10.12
C ALA A 171 13.47 4.56 -10.55
N ILE A 172 12.96 5.66 -11.13
CA ILE A 172 13.77 6.83 -11.52
C ILE A 172 14.29 7.53 -10.27
N THR A 173 13.43 7.72 -9.26
CA THR A 173 13.85 8.32 -7.98
C THR A 173 14.95 7.48 -7.33
N LEU A 174 14.78 6.16 -7.25
CA LEU A 174 15.76 5.25 -6.66
C LEU A 174 17.07 5.25 -7.45
N TRP A 175 16.98 5.21 -8.79
CA TRP A 175 18.14 5.32 -9.67
C TRP A 175 18.91 6.62 -9.43
N ARG A 176 18.23 7.76 -9.30
CA ARG A 176 18.87 9.06 -8.98
C ARG A 176 19.51 9.08 -7.59
N VAL A 177 18.87 8.48 -6.59
CA VAL A 177 19.43 8.34 -5.24
C VAL A 177 20.70 7.48 -5.25
N ILE A 178 20.74 6.44 -6.09
CA ILE A 178 21.91 5.58 -6.24
C ILE A 178 23.03 6.31 -7.00
N THR A 179 22.71 6.95 -8.12
CA THR A 179 23.73 7.53 -9.03
C THR A 179 24.21 8.92 -8.64
N SER A 180 23.39 9.74 -7.97
CA SER A 180 23.74 11.11 -7.62
C SER A 180 23.92 11.29 -6.11
N PRO A 181 25.12 11.73 -5.64
CA PRO A 181 25.36 11.96 -4.22
C PRO A 181 24.51 13.10 -3.66
N THR A 182 24.17 14.10 -4.48
CA THR A 182 23.32 15.24 -4.08
C THR A 182 21.89 14.80 -3.80
N TYR A 183 21.31 13.95 -4.65
CA TYR A 183 19.97 13.40 -4.40
C TYR A 183 19.96 12.47 -3.18
N ARG A 184 21.06 11.75 -2.95
CA ARG A 184 21.20 10.86 -1.80
C ARG A 184 21.16 11.62 -0.47
N SER A 185 21.90 12.72 -0.35
CA SER A 185 21.90 13.52 0.89
C SER A 185 20.53 14.14 1.15
N GLN A 186 19.86 14.66 0.11
CA GLN A 186 18.50 15.19 0.23
C GLN A 186 17.49 14.12 0.65
N ALA A 187 17.53 12.93 0.03
CA ALA A 187 16.65 11.83 0.36
C ALA A 187 16.84 11.36 1.81
N LEU A 188 18.09 11.29 2.30
CA LEU A 188 18.39 10.93 3.69
C LEU A 188 17.87 11.97 4.68
N MET A 189 18.02 13.27 4.39
CA MET A 189 17.47 14.33 5.24
C MET A 189 15.94 14.26 5.32
N LEU A 190 15.25 14.02 4.21
CA LEU A 190 13.79 13.86 4.18
C LEU A 190 13.34 12.61 4.93
N LEU A 191 14.07 11.49 4.78
CA LEU A 191 13.80 10.26 5.50
C LEU A 191 13.95 10.47 7.02
N GLN A 192 15.03 11.16 7.43
CA GLN A 192 15.30 11.44 8.83
C GLN A 192 14.22 12.35 9.43
N ASP A 193 13.86 13.45 8.76
CA ASP A 193 12.77 14.33 9.20
C ASP A 193 11.42 13.60 9.28
N SER A 194 11.14 12.69 8.33
CA SER A 194 9.93 11.86 8.38
C SER A 194 9.95 10.90 9.58
N LEU A 195 11.08 10.23 9.84
CA LEU A 195 11.22 9.33 10.98
C LEU A 195 11.13 10.07 12.32
N ASP A 196 11.69 11.28 12.41
CA ASP A 196 11.60 12.13 13.60
C ASP A 196 10.16 12.56 13.87
N ARG A 197 9.39 12.90 12.83
CA ARG A 197 7.96 13.23 12.96
C ARG A 197 7.12 12.03 13.38
N GLU A 198 7.33 10.87 12.76
CA GLU A 198 6.58 9.64 13.07
C GLU A 198 6.93 9.12 14.47
N SER A 199 8.20 9.16 14.86
CA SER A 199 8.62 8.78 16.22
C SER A 199 8.05 9.74 17.26
N ALA A 200 8.00 11.05 16.99
CA ALA A 200 7.34 12.02 17.87
C ALA A 200 5.82 11.79 17.97
N ALA A 201 5.15 11.47 16.87
CA ALA A 201 3.73 11.12 16.87
C ALA A 201 3.46 9.83 17.66
N PHE A 202 4.28 8.80 17.46
CA PHE A 202 4.21 7.54 18.20
C PHE A 202 4.45 7.76 19.71
N MET A 203 5.44 8.56 20.08
CA MET A 203 5.72 8.91 21.48
C MET A 203 4.56 9.66 22.15
N ARG A 204 3.72 10.40 21.39
CA ARG A 204 2.51 11.04 21.95
C ARG A 204 1.40 10.04 22.24
N LEU A 205 1.32 8.93 21.50
CA LEU A 205 0.30 7.89 21.70
C LEU A 205 0.61 6.98 22.89
N PHE A 206 1.88 6.84 23.23
CA PHE A 206 2.34 6.06 24.37
C PHE A 206 3.08 6.97 25.36
N PRO A 207 2.36 7.73 26.22
CA PRO A 207 2.97 8.54 27.25
C PRO A 207 3.58 7.63 28.33
N LEU A 208 4.73 7.06 28.02
CA LEU A 208 5.58 6.41 29.00
C LEU A 208 6.21 7.49 29.89
N PRO A 209 6.52 7.18 31.17
CA PRO A 209 7.19 8.11 32.08
C PRO A 209 8.56 8.62 31.58
N CYS A 210 9.11 8.07 30.48
CA CYS A 210 10.30 8.58 29.78
C CYS A 210 10.13 9.99 29.16
N GLN A 211 8.92 10.55 29.07
CA GLN A 211 8.73 11.90 28.52
C GLN A 211 9.46 12.98 29.33
N ARG A 212 9.67 12.73 30.64
CA ARG A 212 10.48 13.60 31.52
C ARG A 212 11.98 13.55 31.19
N TRP A 213 12.47 12.44 30.64
CA TRP A 213 13.88 12.26 30.29
C TRP A 213 14.23 12.94 28.94
N LEU A 214 13.28 12.95 28.00
CA LEU A 214 13.44 13.60 26.69
C LEU A 214 13.41 15.13 26.76
N SER A 215 12.67 15.74 27.71
CA SER A 215 12.74 17.19 27.90
C SER A 215 14.12 17.64 28.35
N ASP A 216 14.75 16.87 29.24
CA ASP A 216 16.08 17.18 29.77
C ASP A 216 17.18 16.99 28.68
N HIS A 217 16.96 16.09 27.72
CA HIS A 217 17.92 15.85 26.64
C HIS A 217 17.88 16.91 25.53
N ASN A 218 16.69 17.40 25.16
CA ASN A 218 16.57 18.48 24.16
C ASN A 218 17.16 19.80 24.66
N GLU A 219 17.02 20.12 25.96
CA GLU A 219 17.65 21.30 26.54
C GLU A 219 19.19 21.25 26.45
N TYR A 220 19.77 20.05 26.47
CA TYR A 220 21.22 19.86 26.36
C TYR A 220 21.73 20.01 24.92
N VAL A 221 20.96 19.54 23.94
CA VAL A 221 21.31 19.64 22.51
C VAL A 221 21.19 21.09 22.02
N ASP A 222 20.14 21.82 22.42
CA ASP A 222 19.99 23.24 22.06
C ASP A 222 21.10 24.12 22.64
N ARG A 223 21.56 23.85 23.88
CA ARG A 223 22.71 24.57 24.46
C ARG A 223 24.00 24.34 23.67
N LYS A 224 24.24 23.12 23.17
CA LYS A 224 25.42 22.81 22.34
C LYS A 224 25.38 23.47 20.96
N LEU A 225 24.20 23.54 20.33
CA LEU A 225 24.04 24.20 19.03
C LEU A 225 24.17 25.73 19.13
N CYS A 226 23.73 26.33 20.24
CA CYS A 226 23.91 27.78 20.48
C CYS A 226 25.37 28.17 20.79
N LEU A 227 26.16 27.28 21.42
CA LEU A 227 27.59 27.56 21.70
C LEU A 227 28.47 27.47 20.44
N GLY A 228 28.08 26.70 19.43
CA GLY A 228 28.84 26.56 18.18
C GLY A 228 28.70 27.73 17.19
N ARG A 229 27.69 28.60 17.34
CA ARG A 229 27.42 29.71 16.39
C ARG A 229 27.96 31.08 16.81
N ARG A 230 28.66 31.20 17.95
CA ARG A 230 29.26 32.48 18.40
C ARG A 230 30.74 32.67 18.06
N CYS A 231 31.33 31.78 17.25
CA CYS A 231 32.74 31.88 16.86
C CYS A 231 32.93 31.75 15.35
N ILE A 232 32.26 32.60 14.56
CA ILE A 232 32.68 33.01 13.21
C ILE A 232 32.32 34.47 13.05
#